data_AF-A0A819YRB3-F1
#
_entry.id   AF-A0A819YRB3-F1
#
_cell.length_a   1.000
_cell.length_b   1.000
_cell.length_c   1.000
_cell.angle_alpha   90.00
_cell.angle_beta   90.00
_cell.angle_gamma   90.00
#
_symmetry.space_group_name_H-M   'P 1'
#
loop_
_entity.id
_entity.type
_entity.pdbx_description
1 polymer ?
#
loop_
_entity_poly.entity_id
_entity_poly.type
_entity_poly.pdbx_seq_one_letter_code
_entity_poly.pdbx_strand_id
1 'polypeptide(L)' 'MNTRLLNSDLIINDKGNIVGRYSKIDLFYVQPAYLVIRESDFTQPASSITNPIETPAGRIPLGIVFYLINILFKDI' A
#
# COMPACT_ATOMS: atom_id res chain seq x y z
N MET A 1 -9.22 10.80 20.07
CA MET A 1 -9.12 10.78 18.59
C MET A 1 -8.30 9.55 18.22
N ASN A 2 -8.90 8.57 17.57
CA ASN A 2 -8.23 7.30 17.26
C ASN A 2 -7.59 7.41 15.87
N THR A 3 -6.46 8.12 15.78
CA THR A 3 -5.80 8.40 14.50
C THR A 3 -4.88 7.22 14.16
N ARG A 4 -5.38 6.26 13.37
CA ARG A 4 -4.56 5.17 12.83
C ARG A 4 -3.70 5.67 11.66
N LEU A 5 -2.52 5.07 11.48
CA LEU A 5 -1.56 5.51 10.47
C LEU A 5 -1.93 5.01 9.06
N LEU A 6 -1.46 5.69 8.03
CA LEU A 6 -1.49 5.16 6.66
C LEU A 6 -0.19 4.42 6.38
N ASN A 7 -0.30 3.21 5.84
CA ASN A 7 0.83 2.52 5.24
C ASN A 7 1.01 3.07 3.82
N SER A 8 2.09 3.80 3.56
CA SER A 8 2.27 4.55 2.32
C SER A 8 3.59 4.24 1.63
N ASP A 9 3.51 3.99 0.33
CA ASP A 9 4.62 3.93 -0.61
C ASP A 9 4.78 5.31 -1.27
N LEU A 10 5.99 5.85 -1.28
CA LEU A 10 6.29 7.22 -1.69
C LEU A 10 7.33 7.22 -2.81
N ILE A 11 7.09 8.04 -3.82
CA ILE A 11 8.13 8.44 -4.78
C ILE A 11 8.65 9.81 -4.37
N ILE A 12 9.96 9.90 -4.19
CA ILE A 12 10.66 11.13 -3.86
C ILE A 12 11.58 11.47 -5.03
N ASN A 13 11.55 12.73 -5.48
CA ASN A 13 12.41 13.18 -6.58
C ASN A 13 13.83 13.54 -6.09
N ASP A 14 14.69 13.91 -7.04
CA ASP A 14 16.08 14.34 -6.83
C ASP A 14 16.23 15.59 -5.95
N LYS A 15 15.14 16.34 -5.72
CA LYS A 15 15.09 17.52 -4.85
C LYS A 15 14.55 17.20 -3.45
N GLY A 16 14.22 15.94 -3.16
CA GLY A 16 13.62 15.53 -1.89
C GLY A 16 12.11 15.78 -1.78
N ASN A 17 11.44 16.15 -2.87
CA ASN A 17 9.98 16.36 -2.87
C ASN A 17 9.25 15.05 -3.09
N ILE A 18 8.14 14.84 -2.37
CA ILE A 18 7.19 13.75 -2.64
C ILE A 18 6.46 14.06 -3.94
N VAL A 19 6.64 13.23 -4.96
CA VAL A 19 6.02 13.36 -6.29
C VAL A 19 5.03 12.25 -6.61
N GLY A 20 4.96 11.23 -5.76
CA GLY A 20 3.99 10.15 -5.86
C GLY A 20 3.70 9.57 -4.49
N ARG A 21 2.44 9.17 -4.28
CA ARG A 21 2.00 8.48 -3.07
C ARG A 21 0.94 7.45 -3.41
N TYR A 22 1.17 6.22 -2.97
CA TYR A 22 0.15 5.20 -2.83
C TYR A 22 -0.01 4.90 -1.34
N SER A 23 -1.25 4.71 -0.90
CA SER A 23 -1.52 4.26 0.47
C SER A 23 -2.30 2.96 0.40
N LYS A 24 -1.93 2.00 1.24
CA LYS A 24 -2.44 0.64 1.18
C LYS A 24 -3.96 0.62 1.35
N ILE A 25 -4.65 0.07 0.37
CA ILE A 25 -6.11 -0.13 0.42
C ILE A 25 -6.48 -1.48 1.04
N ASP A 26 -5.70 -2.52 0.72
CA ASP A 26 -5.93 -3.89 1.19
C ASP A 26 -5.00 -4.17 2.37
N LEU A 27 -5.57 -4.16 3.57
CA LEU A 27 -4.81 -4.40 4.79
C LEU A 27 -4.62 -5.90 5.04
N PHE A 28 -3.47 -6.25 5.63
CA PHE A 28 -3.15 -7.63 5.96
C PHE A 28 -4.02 -8.14 7.11
N TYR A 29 -4.64 -9.29 6.89
CA TYR A 29 -5.42 -10.02 7.88
C TYR A 29 -5.11 -11.52 7.76
N VAL A 30 -4.67 -12.13 8.86
CA VAL A 30 -4.55 -13.59 8.92
C VAL A 30 -4.93 -14.10 10.32
N GLN A 31 -5.66 -15.21 10.35
CA GLN A 31 -6.12 -15.85 11.58
C GLN A 31 -5.89 -17.37 11.54
N PRO A 32 -4.64 -17.86 11.70
CA PRO A 32 -4.41 -19.26 12.03
C PRO A 32 -4.88 -19.58 13.46
N ALA A 33 -4.91 -20.87 13.81
CA ALA A 33 -5.55 -21.38 15.03
C ALA A 33 -5.18 -20.68 16.36
N TYR A 34 -3.97 -20.15 16.50
CA TYR A 34 -3.47 -19.58 17.75
C TYR A 34 -2.96 -18.13 17.63
N LEU A 35 -3.14 -17.49 16.47
CA LEU A 35 -2.63 -16.14 16.24
C LEU A 35 -3.61 -15.36 15.37
N VAL A 36 -3.82 -14.09 15.72
CA VAL A 36 -4.53 -13.14 14.87
C VAL A 36 -3.57 -12.00 14.59
N ILE A 37 -3.29 -11.75 13.30
CA ILE A 37 -2.58 -10.55 12.88
C ILE A 37 -3.56 -9.71 12.08
N ARG A 38 -3.84 -8.50 12.58
CA ARG A 38 -4.70 -7.52 11.93
C ARG A 38 -3.93 -6.22 11.76
N GLU A 39 -3.57 -5.90 10.52
CA GLU A 39 -2.91 -4.63 10.25
C GLU A 39 -3.81 -3.43 10.59
N SER A 40 -5.13 -3.63 10.49
CA SER A 40 -6.15 -2.63 10.85
C SER A 40 -6.18 -2.24 12.34
N ASP A 41 -5.49 -2.98 13.21
CA ASP A 41 -5.35 -2.61 14.61
C ASP A 41 -4.44 -1.37 14.76
N PHE A 42 -3.56 -1.09 13.79
CA PHE A 42 -2.60 0.03 13.83
C PHE A 42 -2.57 0.91 12.56
N THR A 43 -3.06 0.42 11.42
CA THR A 43 -3.22 1.22 10.20
C THR A 43 -4.68 1.39 9.79
N GLN A 44 -4.95 2.42 8.99
CA GLN A 44 -6.22 2.59 8.31
C GLN A 44 -6.06 2.29 6.81
N PRO A 45 -7.07 1.67 6.17
CA PRO A 45 -7.06 1.52 4.72
C PRO A 45 -7.22 2.88 4.06
N ALA A 46 -6.55 3.07 2.93
CA ALA A 46 -6.82 4.18 2.05
C ALA A 46 -8.13 3.98 1.27
N SER A 47 -8.65 5.05 0.65
CA SER A 47 -9.93 5.04 -0.06
C SER A 47 -9.84 4.70 -1.54
N SER A 48 -8.65 4.72 -2.15
CA SER A 48 -8.51 4.59 -3.60
C SER A 48 -7.13 4.10 -4.04
N ILE A 49 -7.10 3.51 -5.23
CA ILE A 49 -5.86 3.19 -5.96
C ILE A 49 -5.35 4.46 -6.63
N THR A 50 -4.02 4.64 -6.67
CA THR A 50 -3.37 5.74 -7.38
C THR A 50 -3.00 5.32 -8.80
N ASN A 51 -3.17 6.20 -9.78
CA ASN A 51 -2.68 5.96 -11.14
C ASN A 51 -1.15 5.77 -11.15
N PRO A 52 -0.57 5.05 -12.11
CA PRO A 52 0.88 4.98 -12.27
C PRO A 52 1.51 6.38 -12.30
N ILE A 53 2.58 6.57 -11.55
CA ILE A 53 3.27 7.85 -11.41
C ILE A 53 4.27 7.98 -12.55
N GLU A 54 4.26 9.14 -13.22
CA GLU A 54 5.26 9.46 -14.25
C GLU A 54 6.62 9.67 -13.60
N THR A 55 7.64 8.96 -14.10
CA THR A 55 9.03 9.10 -13.66
C THR A 55 9.95 9.16 -14.87
N PRO A 56 11.23 9.57 -14.72
CA PRO A 56 12.20 9.48 -15.82
C PRO A 56 12.40 8.06 -16.38
N ALA A 57 12.07 7.01 -15.62
CA ALA A 57 12.12 5.62 -16.07
C ALA A 57 10.79 5.14 -16.69
N GLY A 58 9.81 6.04 -16.87
CA GLY A 58 8.47 5.74 -17.37
C GLY A 58 7.39 5.72 -16.27
N ARG A 59 6.23 5.16 -16.60
CA ARG A 59 5.06 5.07 -15.72
C ARG A 59 5.24 3.92 -14.72
N ILE A 60 5.41 4.26 -13.45
CA ILE A 60 5.62 3.28 -12.37
C ILE A 60 4.33 3.09 -11.57
N PRO A 61 3.71 1.90 -11.58
CA PRO A 61 2.65 1.56 -10.64
C PRO A 61 3.24 1.38 -9.24
N LEU A 62 2.49 1.80 -8.22
CA LEU A 62 2.88 1.64 -6.82
C LEU A 62 2.04 0.54 -6.16
N GLY A 63 2.63 -0.19 -5.22
CA GLY A 63 1.99 -1.32 -4.56
C GLY A 63 2.74 -1.77 -3.31
N ILE A 64 1.99 -2.31 -2.34
CA ILE A 64 2.54 -2.80 -1.07
C ILE A 64 2.18 -4.29 -0.92
N VAL A 65 3.09 -5.11 -0.38
CA VAL A 65 3.17 -6.59 -0.47
C VAL A 65 1.85 -7.39 -0.43
N PHE A 66 0.84 -7.00 0.34
CA PHE A 66 -0.46 -7.71 0.35
C PHE A 66 -1.29 -7.45 -0.93
N TYR A 67 -1.24 -6.23 -1.45
CA TYR A 67 -1.85 -5.86 -2.73
C TYR A 67 -1.20 -6.62 -3.90
N LEU A 68 0.13 -6.77 -3.88
CA LEU A 68 0.86 -7.47 -4.93
C LEU A 68 0.51 -8.96 -4.99
N ILE A 69 0.27 -9.61 -3.84
CA ILE A 69 -0.17 -11.00 -3.83
C ILE A 69 -1.55 -11.14 -4.50
N ASN A 70 -2.49 -10.25 -4.19
CA ASN A 70 -3.82 -10.27 -4.81
C ASN A 70 -3.82 -9.96 -6.31
N ILE A 71 -2.78 -9.32 -6.85
CA ILE A 71 -2.63 -9.10 -8.30
C ILE A 71 -1.91 -10.27 -8.97
N LEU A 72 -0.79 -10.71 -8.39
CA LEU A 72 0.08 -11.71 -9.00
C LEU A 72 -0.52 -13.13 -8.94
N PHE A 73 -1.39 -13.39 -7.97
CA PHE A 73 -1.96 -14.71 -7.73
C PHE A 73 -3.49 -14.73 -7.85
N LYS A 74 -4.10 -13.70 -8.46
CA LYS A 74 -5.57 -13.65 -8.60
C LYS A 74 -6.14 -14.76 -9.50
N ASP A 75 -5.29 -15.30 -10.36
CA ASP A 75 -5.63 -16.29 -11.39
C ASP A 75 -4.99 -17.67 -11.15
N ILE A 76 -4.50 -17.95 -9.93
CA ILE A 76 -4.00 -19.28 -9.53
C ILE A 76 -4.96 -19.93 -8.52
#